data_AF-A0A7W7HXX3-F1
#
_entry.id   AF-A0A7W7HXX3-F1
#
_cell.length_a   1.000
_cell.length_b   1.000
_cell.length_c   1.000
_cell.angle_alpha   90.00
_cell.angle_beta   90.00
_cell.angle_gamma   90.00
#
_symmetry.space_group_name_H-M   'P 1'
#
loop_
_entity.id
_entity.type
_entity.pdbx_description
1 polymer ?
#
loop_
_entity_poly.entity_id
_entity_poly.type
_entity_poly.pdbx_seq_one_letter_code
_entity_poly.pdbx_strand_id
1 'polypeptide(L)'
;MSVTVERLAGYGERDFDADLARWFPDRSLVTLSNQIRPVAPFLERLPGDAAAALEGFDRKVRSGTLPRVLDVSDDSYGFEFAANECDILDSDYETALTDDDVWSIGFDGGGNYYVVLTNGQVAVWFHEEQVIEADTRFDNLDVFLYAIVRYEAVRAGVLNRADVEADLLALGQPGIDHPDTGLLAYLPR
;
A
#
# COMPACT_ATOMS: atom_id res chain seq x y z
N MET A 1 -13.91 7.79 19.79
CA MET A 1 -14.65 7.49 18.55
C MET A 1 -13.76 6.58 17.75
N SER A 2 -14.24 5.38 17.38
CA SER A 2 -13.49 4.49 16.50
C SER A 2 -13.31 5.13 15.12
N VAL A 3 -12.19 4.84 14.48
CA VAL A 3 -11.98 5.14 13.06
C VAL A 3 -12.93 4.29 12.19
N THR A 4 -13.34 4.80 11.03
CA THR A 4 -14.09 4.06 10.01
C THR A 4 -13.51 4.34 8.64
N VAL A 5 -13.77 3.45 7.68
CA VAL A 5 -13.33 3.58 6.28
C VAL A 5 -13.78 4.92 5.68
N GLU A 6 -15.03 5.34 5.92
CA GLU A 6 -15.56 6.60 5.37
C GLU A 6 -14.84 7.84 5.94
N ARG A 7 -14.38 7.77 7.19
CA ARG A 7 -13.62 8.88 7.79
C ARG A 7 -12.19 8.95 7.26
N LEU A 8 -11.70 7.87 6.68
CA LEU A 8 -10.38 7.81 6.06
C LEU A 8 -10.39 8.28 4.60
N ALA A 9 -11.55 8.49 3.97
CA ALA A 9 -11.60 9.08 2.63
C ALA A 9 -10.79 10.40 2.58
N GLY A 10 -9.85 10.47 1.63
CA GLY A 10 -8.92 11.58 1.43
C GLY A 10 -7.79 11.67 2.47
N TYR A 11 -7.55 10.63 3.28
CA TYR A 11 -6.46 10.60 4.27
C TYR A 11 -5.10 10.88 3.64
N GLY A 12 -4.83 10.32 2.45
CA GLY A 12 -3.58 10.49 1.70
C GLY A 12 -3.22 11.95 1.43
N GLU A 13 -4.21 12.80 1.16
CA GLU A 13 -3.98 14.24 0.94
C GLU A 13 -4.06 15.06 2.25
N ARG A 14 -4.96 14.68 3.16
CA ARG A 14 -5.30 15.50 4.33
C ARG A 14 -4.34 15.33 5.51
N ASP A 15 -4.04 14.07 5.87
CA ASP A 15 -3.42 13.74 7.16
C ASP A 15 -2.12 12.94 7.02
N PHE A 16 -1.92 12.25 5.90
CA PHE A 16 -0.78 11.35 5.69
C PHE A 16 0.57 12.06 5.92
N ASP A 17 0.81 13.22 5.31
CA ASP A 17 2.07 13.95 5.48
C ASP A 17 2.31 14.38 6.94
N ALA A 18 1.23 14.72 7.67
CA ALA A 18 1.32 15.11 9.06
C ALA A 18 1.69 13.92 9.96
N ASP A 19 1.10 12.74 9.73
CA ASP A 19 1.45 11.51 10.44
C ASP A 19 2.91 11.08 10.12
N LEU A 20 3.34 11.21 8.86
CA LEU A 20 4.72 10.93 8.45
C LEU A 20 5.72 11.86 9.13
N ALA A 21 5.48 13.17 9.11
CA ALA A 21 6.35 14.15 9.76
C ALA A 21 6.37 13.98 11.28
N ARG A 22 5.26 13.54 11.87
CA ARG A 22 5.14 13.30 13.31
C ARG A 22 5.92 12.07 13.77
N TRP A 23 5.86 10.98 13.02
CA TRP A 23 6.40 9.69 13.47
C TRP A 23 7.74 9.31 12.82
N PHE A 24 8.08 9.92 11.69
CA PHE A 24 9.29 9.59 10.93
C PHE A 24 10.09 10.84 10.50
N PRO A 25 10.34 11.83 11.39
CA PRO A 25 11.01 13.08 11.01
C PRO A 25 12.44 12.87 10.49
N ASP A 26 13.10 11.79 10.93
CA ASP A 26 14.50 11.49 10.60
C ASP A 26 14.66 10.32 9.61
N ARG A 27 13.56 9.74 9.09
CA ARG A 27 13.66 8.67 8.09
C ARG A 27 14.20 9.25 6.79
N SER A 28 15.08 8.50 6.12
CA SER A 28 15.54 8.84 4.78
C SER A 28 14.36 8.90 3.82
N LEU A 29 14.43 9.84 2.88
CA LEU A 29 13.41 10.01 1.85
C LEU A 29 13.56 8.94 0.76
N VAL A 30 12.44 8.67 0.10
CA VAL A 30 12.40 7.86 -1.11
C VAL A 30 13.15 8.61 -2.21
N THR A 31 14.02 7.88 -2.90
CA THR A 31 14.76 8.38 -4.06
C THR A 31 14.54 7.40 -5.20
N LEU A 32 14.03 7.92 -6.31
CA LEU A 32 13.93 7.20 -7.57
C LEU A 32 15.06 7.66 -8.48
N SER A 33 15.88 6.73 -8.96
CA SER A 33 17.03 7.00 -9.83
C SER A 33 16.71 6.69 -11.28
N ASN A 34 15.73 5.83 -11.53
CA ASN A 34 15.30 5.41 -12.85
C ASN A 34 13.98 6.07 -13.24
N GLN A 35 13.71 6.06 -14.55
CA GLN A 35 12.44 6.51 -15.06
C GLN A 35 11.38 5.44 -14.77
N ILE A 36 10.49 5.72 -13.83
CA ILE A 36 9.29 4.90 -13.61
C ILE A 36 8.27 5.17 -14.71
N ARG A 37 7.60 4.12 -15.21
CA ARG A 37 6.49 4.25 -16.16
C ARG A 37 5.45 5.29 -15.68
N PRO A 38 4.75 5.98 -16.60
CA PRO A 38 3.74 6.95 -16.20
C PRO A 38 2.53 6.24 -15.57
N VAL A 39 1.99 6.81 -14.48
CA VAL A 39 0.79 6.28 -13.81
C VAL A 39 -0.50 6.57 -14.58
N ALA A 40 -0.50 7.60 -15.44
CA ALA A 40 -1.69 8.12 -16.11
C ALA A 40 -2.55 7.05 -16.83
N PRO A 41 -1.99 6.10 -17.61
CA PRO A 41 -2.79 5.06 -18.24
C PRO A 41 -3.57 4.19 -17.24
N PHE A 42 -2.99 3.92 -16.07
CA PHE A 42 -3.65 3.16 -15.02
C PHE A 42 -4.75 3.97 -14.32
N LEU A 43 -4.53 5.28 -14.11
CA LEU A 43 -5.53 6.18 -13.51
C LEU A 43 -6.84 6.21 -14.32
N GLU A 44 -6.77 6.13 -15.65
CA GLU A 44 -7.94 6.10 -16.53
C GLU A 44 -8.83 4.86 -16.33
N ARG A 45 -8.28 3.80 -15.72
CA ARG A 45 -8.98 2.54 -15.45
C ARG A 45 -9.59 2.46 -14.06
N LEU A 46 -9.25 3.39 -13.17
CA LEU A 46 -9.69 3.39 -11.78
C LEU A 46 -11.04 4.11 -11.58
N PRO A 47 -11.81 3.73 -10.54
CA PRO A 47 -12.86 4.58 -10.00
C PRO A 47 -12.29 5.96 -9.62
N GLY A 48 -13.10 7.03 -9.78
CA GLY A 48 -12.62 8.41 -9.63
C GLY A 48 -11.92 8.71 -8.29
N ASP A 49 -12.46 8.22 -7.18
CA ASP A 49 -11.86 8.43 -5.86
C ASP A 49 -10.53 7.67 -5.70
N ALA A 50 -10.44 6.45 -6.26
CA ALA A 50 -9.21 5.67 -6.25
C ALA A 50 -8.13 6.29 -7.16
N ALA A 51 -8.54 6.82 -8.32
CA ALA A 51 -7.66 7.55 -9.22
C ALA A 51 -7.07 8.79 -8.54
N ALA A 52 -7.90 9.58 -7.86
CA ALA A 52 -7.45 10.76 -7.12
C ALA A 52 -6.48 10.41 -5.97
N ALA A 53 -6.77 9.35 -5.22
CA ALA A 53 -5.88 8.88 -4.16
C ALA A 53 -4.51 8.43 -4.72
N LEU A 54 -4.50 7.64 -5.80
CA LEU A 54 -3.26 7.16 -6.41
C LEU A 54 -2.48 8.29 -7.09
N GLU A 55 -3.15 9.23 -7.76
CA GLU A 55 -2.51 10.43 -8.31
C GLU A 55 -1.84 11.26 -7.22
N GLY A 56 -2.54 11.44 -6.08
CA GLY A 56 -1.99 12.09 -4.90
C GLY A 56 -0.73 11.42 -4.37
N PHE A 57 -0.79 10.09 -4.21
CA PHE A 57 0.35 9.30 -3.77
C PHE A 57 1.52 9.34 -4.79
N ASP A 58 1.24 9.25 -6.10
CA ASP A 58 2.25 9.33 -7.16
C ASP A 58 3.00 10.66 -7.13
N ARG A 59 2.28 11.78 -6.97
CA ARG A 59 2.91 13.10 -6.81
C ARG A 59 3.87 13.13 -5.62
N LYS A 60 3.50 12.52 -4.50
CA LYS A 60 4.35 12.46 -3.29
C LYS A 60 5.60 11.62 -3.53
N VAL A 61 5.45 10.42 -4.08
CA VAL A 61 6.58 9.55 -4.43
C VAL A 61 7.54 10.28 -5.37
N ARG A 62 7.03 10.86 -6.45
CA ARG A 62 7.86 11.54 -7.47
C ARG A 62 8.45 12.88 -7.00
N SER A 63 7.87 13.52 -6.00
CA SER A 63 8.44 14.74 -5.42
C SER A 63 9.73 14.50 -4.63
N GLY A 64 10.02 13.26 -4.26
CA GLY A 64 11.15 12.91 -3.39
C GLY A 64 10.97 13.37 -1.94
N THR A 65 9.75 13.70 -1.52
CA THR A 65 9.46 14.16 -0.14
C THR A 65 8.89 13.07 0.77
N LEU A 66 8.57 11.90 0.22
CA LEU A 66 8.01 10.78 0.98
C LEU A 66 9.11 10.11 1.82
N PRO A 67 9.02 10.05 3.16
CA PRO A 67 9.89 9.20 3.97
C PRO A 67 9.72 7.72 3.62
N ARG A 68 10.79 6.93 3.74
CA ARG A 68 10.78 5.48 3.49
C ARG A 68 9.97 4.73 4.55
N VAL A 69 8.64 4.78 4.46
CA VAL A 69 7.69 4.00 5.26
C VAL A 69 7.23 2.74 4.54
N LEU A 70 7.16 2.82 3.22
CA LEU A 70 7.04 1.68 2.33
C LEU A 70 8.40 1.48 1.67
N ASP A 71 8.74 0.25 1.28
CA ASP A 71 9.94 0.03 0.48
C ASP A 71 9.65 0.44 -0.98
N VAL A 72 9.70 1.75 -1.19
CA VAL A 72 9.50 2.41 -2.48
C VAL A 72 10.88 2.66 -3.10
N SER A 73 11.12 2.03 -4.24
CA SER A 73 12.36 2.12 -5.01
C SER A 73 12.04 2.03 -6.50
N ASP A 74 13.09 2.15 -7.32
CA ASP A 74 12.99 1.94 -8.76
C ASP A 74 12.52 0.53 -9.14
N ASP A 75 12.77 -0.43 -8.26
CA ASP A 75 12.45 -1.84 -8.47
C ASP A 75 11.09 -2.22 -7.89
N SER A 76 10.36 -1.27 -7.28
CA SER A 76 9.07 -1.55 -6.64
C SER A 76 7.95 -0.63 -7.03
N TYR A 77 8.21 0.66 -7.22
CA TYR A 77 7.16 1.60 -7.58
C TYR A 77 6.86 1.53 -9.07
N GLY A 78 5.60 1.27 -9.43
CA GLY A 78 5.20 1.11 -10.83
C GLY A 78 5.87 -0.07 -11.54
N PHE A 79 6.27 -1.11 -10.79
CA PHE A 79 6.91 -2.32 -11.30
C PHE A 79 6.21 -2.86 -12.56
N GLU A 80 7.01 -3.27 -13.54
CA GLU A 80 6.58 -3.82 -14.83
C GLU A 80 6.73 -5.35 -14.78
N PHE A 81 5.67 -6.04 -14.37
CA PHE A 81 5.66 -7.49 -14.14
C PHE A 81 6.00 -8.26 -15.42
N ALA A 82 5.38 -7.90 -16.56
CA ALA A 82 5.63 -8.58 -17.83
C ALA A 82 7.06 -8.37 -18.33
N ALA A 83 7.65 -7.18 -18.11
CA ALA A 83 9.04 -6.89 -18.48
C ALA A 83 10.05 -7.68 -17.62
N ASN A 84 9.63 -8.13 -16.44
CA ASN A 84 10.41 -8.95 -15.52
C ASN A 84 9.98 -10.43 -15.53
N GLU A 85 9.26 -10.86 -16.57
CA GLU A 85 8.82 -12.26 -16.76
C GLU A 85 8.02 -12.81 -15.56
N CYS A 86 7.26 -11.94 -14.91
CA CYS A 86 6.33 -12.28 -13.83
C CYS A 86 4.90 -12.30 -14.36
N ASP A 87 4.18 -13.37 -14.04
CA ASP A 87 2.74 -13.50 -14.20
C ASP A 87 1.99 -12.79 -13.06
N ILE A 88 0.70 -12.58 -13.27
CA ILE A 88 -0.20 -12.06 -12.25
C ILE A 88 -1.48 -12.89 -12.34
N LEU A 89 -1.76 -13.69 -11.31
CA LEU A 89 -3.04 -14.38 -11.15
C LEU A 89 -3.90 -13.62 -10.14
N ASP A 90 -5.20 -13.52 -10.39
CA ASP A 90 -6.14 -13.12 -9.35
C ASP A 90 -6.19 -14.22 -8.27
N SER A 91 -6.80 -13.90 -7.13
CA SER A 91 -6.97 -14.75 -5.96
C SER A 91 -7.69 -16.09 -6.18
N ASP A 92 -8.29 -16.30 -7.37
CA ASP A 92 -8.87 -17.58 -7.77
C ASP A 92 -7.84 -18.55 -8.37
N TYR A 93 -6.58 -18.12 -8.54
CA TYR A 93 -5.49 -18.88 -9.16
C TYR A 93 -5.74 -19.29 -10.62
N GLU A 94 -6.75 -18.72 -11.27
CA GLU A 94 -7.17 -19.07 -12.63
C GLU A 94 -7.22 -17.85 -13.55
N THR A 95 -7.68 -16.72 -13.04
CA THR A 95 -7.86 -15.49 -13.81
C THR A 95 -6.52 -14.77 -13.95
N ALA A 96 -5.98 -14.76 -15.16
CA ALA A 96 -4.77 -14.00 -15.48
C ALA A 96 -5.07 -12.48 -15.56
N LEU A 97 -4.21 -11.71 -14.91
CA LEU A 97 -4.17 -10.25 -14.92
C LEU A 97 -2.88 -9.78 -15.62
N THR A 98 -2.80 -8.49 -15.93
CA THR A 98 -1.67 -7.86 -16.62
C THR A 98 -1.16 -6.63 -15.89
N ASP A 99 -0.04 -6.07 -16.35
CA ASP A 99 0.48 -4.77 -15.89
C ASP A 99 -0.50 -3.60 -15.99
N ASP A 100 -1.53 -3.72 -16.83
CA ASP A 100 -2.56 -2.71 -16.96
C ASP A 100 -3.69 -2.90 -15.92
N ASP A 101 -3.72 -4.05 -15.23
CA ASP A 101 -4.73 -4.39 -14.22
C ASP A 101 -4.25 -4.09 -12.78
N VAL A 102 -2.95 -3.84 -12.61
CA VAL A 102 -2.34 -3.52 -11.32
C VAL A 102 -1.33 -2.38 -11.39
N TRP A 103 -1.15 -1.67 -10.28
CA TRP A 103 -0.08 -0.70 -10.09
C TRP A 103 0.63 -0.93 -8.77
N SER A 104 1.92 -1.28 -8.83
CA SER A 104 2.71 -1.44 -7.60
C SER A 104 3.04 -0.10 -6.94
N ILE A 105 2.84 -0.02 -5.63
CA ILE A 105 3.09 1.16 -4.80
C ILE A 105 4.28 0.98 -3.83
N GLY A 106 4.89 -0.21 -3.80
CA GLY A 106 6.03 -0.57 -2.96
C GLY A 106 6.02 -2.06 -2.64
N PHE A 107 6.98 -2.54 -1.85
CA PHE A 107 7.00 -3.93 -1.36
C PHE A 107 7.14 -4.02 0.16
N ASP A 108 6.87 -5.19 0.72
CA ASP A 108 6.85 -5.49 2.15
C ASP A 108 8.24 -5.68 2.80
N GLY A 109 9.31 -5.59 2.01
CA GLY A 109 10.69 -5.89 2.41
C GLY A 109 11.05 -7.38 2.37
N GLY A 110 10.08 -8.26 2.12
CA GLY A 110 10.23 -9.71 1.93
C GLY A 110 10.20 -10.15 0.45
N GLY A 111 9.83 -9.24 -0.45
CA GLY A 111 9.78 -9.47 -1.90
C GLY A 111 8.37 -9.40 -2.48
N ASN A 112 7.34 -9.19 -1.65
CA ASN A 112 5.96 -9.12 -2.09
C ASN A 112 5.51 -7.68 -2.30
N TYR A 113 4.73 -7.45 -3.35
CA TYR A 113 4.42 -6.12 -3.83
C TYR A 113 3.04 -5.70 -3.33
N TYR A 114 2.94 -4.52 -2.73
CA TYR A 114 1.64 -3.88 -2.52
C TYR A 114 1.19 -3.30 -3.86
N VAL A 115 0.03 -3.74 -4.35
CA VAL A 115 -0.51 -3.33 -5.64
C VAL A 115 -1.90 -2.73 -5.48
N VAL A 116 -2.17 -1.67 -6.22
CA VAL A 116 -3.53 -1.13 -6.44
C VAL A 116 -4.13 -1.89 -7.62
N LEU A 117 -5.36 -2.39 -7.46
CA LEU A 117 -6.12 -3.08 -8.50
C LEU A 117 -7.03 -2.09 -9.23
N THR A 118 -7.45 -2.40 -10.46
CA THR A 118 -8.37 -1.54 -11.24
C THR A 118 -9.73 -1.29 -10.57
N ASN A 119 -10.12 -2.08 -9.57
CA ASN A 119 -11.32 -1.84 -8.77
C ASN A 119 -11.10 -0.84 -7.61
N GLY A 120 -9.86 -0.33 -7.44
CA GLY A 120 -9.47 0.62 -6.40
C GLY A 120 -8.97 -0.01 -5.09
N GLN A 121 -9.08 -1.33 -4.92
CA GLN A 121 -8.55 -2.02 -3.75
C GLN A 121 -7.02 -2.05 -3.76
N VAL A 122 -6.43 -2.22 -2.57
CA VAL A 122 -5.01 -2.55 -2.43
C VAL A 122 -4.89 -3.99 -1.96
N ALA A 123 -3.93 -4.73 -2.49
CA ALA A 123 -3.64 -6.10 -2.09
C ALA A 123 -2.13 -6.37 -2.16
N VAL A 124 -1.70 -7.50 -1.63
CA VAL A 124 -0.35 -8.03 -1.86
C VAL A 124 -0.38 -8.93 -3.10
N TRP A 125 0.54 -8.69 -4.03
CA TRP A 125 0.97 -9.70 -5.00
C TRP A 125 2.10 -10.52 -4.36
N PHE A 126 1.86 -11.80 -4.16
CA PHE A 126 2.78 -12.75 -3.53
C PHE A 126 3.74 -13.30 -4.57
N HIS A 127 5.04 -13.10 -4.38
CA HIS A 127 6.01 -13.29 -5.47
C HIS A 127 6.25 -14.76 -5.81
N GLU A 128 6.12 -15.65 -4.82
CA GLU A 128 6.43 -17.07 -4.98
C GLU A 128 5.37 -17.78 -5.81
N GLU A 129 4.10 -17.39 -5.66
CA GLU A 129 2.97 -17.96 -6.40
C GLU A 129 2.46 -17.03 -7.52
N GLN A 130 2.98 -15.79 -7.57
CA GLN A 130 2.63 -14.78 -8.56
C GLN A 130 1.12 -14.45 -8.58
N VAL A 131 0.53 -14.41 -7.39
CA VAL A 131 -0.92 -14.31 -7.16
C VAL A 131 -1.27 -13.09 -6.31
N ILE A 132 -2.43 -12.48 -6.57
CA ILE A 132 -3.04 -11.49 -5.69
C ILE A 132 -3.67 -12.19 -4.49
N GLU A 133 -3.17 -11.93 -3.28
CA GLU A 133 -3.70 -12.55 -2.07
C GLU A 133 -5.00 -11.86 -1.62
N ALA A 134 -6.09 -12.63 -1.55
CA ALA A 134 -7.39 -12.11 -1.09
C ALA A 134 -7.34 -11.64 0.37
N ASP A 135 -6.61 -12.36 1.22
CA ASP A 135 -6.56 -12.11 2.67
C ASP A 135 -5.68 -10.91 3.05
N THR A 136 -5.03 -10.27 2.09
CA THR A 136 -4.23 -9.06 2.31
C THR A 136 -4.92 -7.78 1.83
N ARG A 137 -6.19 -7.89 1.41
CA ARG A 137 -6.91 -6.78 0.78
C ARG A 137 -7.26 -5.64 1.74
N PHE A 138 -7.26 -4.44 1.17
CA PHE A 138 -7.81 -3.21 1.71
C PHE A 138 -8.81 -2.62 0.73
N ASP A 139 -9.88 -2.01 1.23
CA ASP A 139 -10.95 -1.44 0.43
C ASP A 139 -10.47 -0.33 -0.52
N ASN A 140 -9.44 0.43 -0.11
CA ASN A 140 -8.83 1.48 -0.92
C ASN A 140 -7.46 1.92 -0.39
N LEU A 141 -6.78 2.76 -1.17
CA LEU A 141 -5.45 3.28 -0.86
C LEU A 141 -5.39 4.10 0.43
N ASP A 142 -6.41 4.91 0.76
CA ASP A 142 -6.41 5.70 1.99
C ASP A 142 -6.42 4.83 3.24
N VAL A 143 -7.21 3.77 3.23
CA VAL A 143 -7.26 2.79 4.34
C VAL A 143 -5.93 2.06 4.47
N PHE A 144 -5.34 1.64 3.35
CA PHE A 144 -4.00 1.03 3.33
C PHE A 144 -2.94 1.98 3.91
N LEU A 145 -2.86 3.22 3.43
CA LEU A 145 -1.89 4.21 3.90
C LEU A 145 -2.06 4.53 5.39
N TYR A 146 -3.30 4.62 5.87
CA TYR A 146 -3.58 4.81 7.29
C TYR A 146 -3.03 3.65 8.13
N ALA A 147 -3.28 2.41 7.68
CA ALA A 147 -2.87 1.20 8.37
C ALA A 147 -1.35 1.02 8.36
N ILE A 148 -0.71 1.15 7.20
CA ILE A 148 0.72 0.86 7.04
C ILE A 148 1.60 1.85 7.80
N VAL A 149 1.22 3.14 7.85
CA VAL A 149 1.96 4.15 8.62
C VAL A 149 1.94 3.82 10.11
N ARG A 150 0.81 3.35 10.63
CA ARG A 150 0.67 2.95 12.04
C ARG A 150 1.44 1.66 12.33
N TYR A 151 1.32 0.67 11.45
CA TYR A 151 2.10 -0.55 11.50
C TYR A 151 3.61 -0.25 11.58
N GLU A 152 4.11 0.59 10.68
CA GLU A 152 5.51 1.00 10.64
C GLU A 152 5.93 1.83 11.86
N ALA A 153 5.03 2.65 12.40
CA ALA A 153 5.32 3.43 13.60
C ALA A 153 5.44 2.53 14.83
N VAL A 154 4.65 1.45 14.91
CA VAL A 154 4.82 0.42 15.94
C VAL A 154 6.12 -0.35 15.75
N ARG A 155 6.44 -0.77 14.51
CA ARG A 155 7.72 -1.47 14.22
C ARG A 155 8.95 -0.63 14.53
N ALA A 156 8.86 0.69 14.34
CA ALA A 156 9.92 1.63 14.69
C ALA A 156 9.98 1.95 16.19
N GLY A 157 9.06 1.45 17.01
CA GLY A 157 8.98 1.74 18.46
C GLY A 157 8.50 3.16 18.78
N VAL A 158 7.90 3.86 17.81
CA VAL A 158 7.36 5.22 17.97
C VAL A 158 5.96 5.20 18.58
N LEU A 159 5.16 4.18 18.23
CA LEU A 159 3.85 3.90 18.81
C LEU A 159 3.84 2.55 19.50
N ASN A 160 2.93 2.35 20.45
CA ASN A 160 2.65 1.02 20.99
C ASN A 160 1.53 0.36 20.20
N ARG A 161 1.58 -0.97 20.06
CA ARG A 161 0.49 -1.77 19.46
C ARG A 161 -0.86 -1.45 20.09
N ALA A 162 -0.90 -1.37 21.43
CA ALA A 162 -2.12 -1.09 22.19
C ALA A 162 -2.78 0.27 21.86
N ASP A 163 -2.01 1.22 21.30
CA ASP A 163 -2.51 2.54 20.93
C ASP A 163 -3.21 2.55 19.57
N VAL A 164 -3.01 1.52 18.73
CA VAL A 164 -3.51 1.48 17.35
C VAL A 164 -4.40 0.26 17.05
N GLU A 165 -4.26 -0.83 17.80
CA GLU A 165 -4.88 -2.12 17.48
C GLU A 165 -6.41 -2.04 17.39
N ALA A 166 -7.07 -1.39 18.35
CA ALA A 166 -8.53 -1.26 18.33
C ALA A 166 -9.04 -0.45 17.12
N ASP A 167 -8.30 0.59 16.72
CA ASP A 167 -8.66 1.40 15.56
C ASP A 167 -8.41 0.63 14.26
N LEU A 168 -7.30 -0.11 14.15
CA LEU A 168 -7.02 -0.94 12.99
C LEU A 168 -8.07 -2.06 12.85
N LEU A 169 -8.41 -2.76 13.92
CA LEU A 169 -9.45 -3.80 13.90
C LEU A 169 -10.83 -3.24 13.54
N ALA A 170 -11.14 -2.00 13.96
CA ALA A 170 -12.42 -1.36 13.64
C ALA A 170 -12.61 -1.10 12.13
N LEU A 171 -11.54 -1.10 11.33
CA LEU A 171 -11.62 -0.95 9.88
C LEU A 171 -12.11 -2.22 9.19
N GLY A 172 -12.01 -3.40 9.82
CA GLY A 172 -12.53 -4.66 9.28
C GLY A 172 -11.88 -5.09 7.96
N GLN A 173 -10.59 -4.85 7.79
CA GLN A 173 -9.85 -5.14 6.56
C GLN A 173 -9.10 -6.47 6.70
N PRO A 174 -9.21 -7.40 5.72
CA PRO A 174 -8.45 -8.65 5.75
C PRO A 174 -6.95 -8.43 5.95
N GLY A 175 -6.38 -7.46 5.23
CA GLY A 175 -4.96 -7.10 5.34
C GLY A 175 -4.53 -6.58 6.72
N ILE A 176 -5.45 -6.37 7.66
CA ILE A 176 -5.15 -5.98 9.04
C ILE A 176 -5.19 -7.18 9.98
N ASP A 177 -6.27 -7.96 9.97
CA ASP A 177 -6.63 -8.87 11.05
C ASP A 177 -6.53 -10.37 10.70
N HIS A 178 -6.19 -10.71 9.45
CA HIS A 178 -5.94 -12.10 9.08
C HIS A 178 -4.82 -12.70 9.95
N PRO A 179 -5.00 -13.90 10.54
CA PRO A 179 -4.11 -14.43 11.59
C PRO A 179 -2.67 -14.69 11.14
N ASP A 180 -2.46 -14.96 9.86
CA ASP A 180 -1.15 -15.36 9.32
C ASP A 180 -0.52 -14.31 8.41
N THR A 181 -1.32 -13.43 7.81
CA THR A 181 -0.88 -12.48 6.75
C THR A 181 -1.31 -11.03 7.04
N GLY A 182 -2.19 -10.80 8.01
CA GLY A 182 -2.61 -9.45 8.38
C GLY A 182 -1.50 -8.69 9.12
N LEU A 183 -1.47 -7.37 8.97
CA LEU A 183 -0.45 -6.51 9.59
C LEU A 183 -0.32 -6.75 11.11
N LEU A 184 -1.41 -7.02 11.82
CA LEU A 184 -1.38 -7.26 13.27
C LEU A 184 -0.71 -8.59 13.66
N ALA A 185 -0.65 -9.57 12.75
CA ALA A 185 0.04 -10.84 12.99
C ALA A 185 1.56 -10.65 13.11
N TYR A 186 2.10 -9.66 12.39
CA TYR A 186 3.53 -9.37 12.34
C TYR A 186 4.01 -8.35 13.38
N LEU A 187 3.10 -7.72 14.13
CA LEU A 187 3.48 -6.82 15.21
C LEU A 187 3.81 -7.61 16.49
N PRO A 188 4.85 -7.20 17.24
CA PRO A 188 5.14 -7.79 18.55
C PRO A 188 3.93 -7.65 19.48
N ARG A 189 3.71 -8.68 20.30
CA ARG A 189 2.66 -8.69 21.33
C ARG A 189 3.08 -7.88 22.56
#